data_AF-A0A5M3Q4T5-F1
#
_entry.id   AF-A0A5M3Q4T5-F1
#
_cell.length_a   1.000
_cell.length_b   1.000
_cell.length_c   1.000
_cell.angle_alpha   90.00
_cell.angle_beta   90.00
_cell.angle_gamma   90.00
#
_symmetry.space_group_name_H-M   'P 1'
#
loop_
_entity.id
_entity.type
_entity.pdbx_description
1 polymer ?
#
loop_
_entity_poly.entity_id
_entity_poly.type
_entity_poly.pdbx_seq_one_letter_code
_entity_poly.pdbx_strand_id
1 'polypeptide(L)'
;MSDSASASEAGVKEVHVAVAVIVRDGRVLIARRPDHVHQGGLLEFPGGKVEPGESVQAALVREIAEETGLRVPEDSLEPVIGIRHDYGDKRVFLDVWETGAAEGEATGCEGQPVEWLAPYQLRDEDFPAANRPIIRALRLPRQLAITGETGDLKPTVKRLEMGLELARPPLVVLRAPALSERAYRQLAEEAVSVCDRAGVALMVHGGPEIFRATPGARGLHLPWREAAALSARPVPQEVWLGVSCHSRQEIDHAEAIGADYVTLGPVQPTESHPGAPTLGWPAFAELVSEAALPVFALGGLSSGDIQEARQCGGQGIAGIGFWWPRN
;
A
#
# COMPACT_ATOMS: atom_id res chain seq x y z
N MET A 1 38.07 -44.11 4.81
CA MET A 1 38.46 -42.69 4.80
C MET A 1 37.94 -42.14 3.48
N SER A 2 36.95 -41.27 3.40
CA SER A 2 36.38 -40.33 4.37
C SER A 2 34.90 -40.12 4.01
N ASP A 3 34.03 -40.39 4.98
CA ASP A 3 32.71 -39.77 5.06
C ASP A 3 32.92 -38.27 5.30
N SER A 4 32.28 -37.43 4.47
CA SER A 4 31.93 -36.07 4.87
C SER A 4 30.51 -35.80 4.38
N ALA A 5 29.55 -36.22 5.21
CA ALA A 5 28.18 -35.75 5.12
C ALA A 5 28.18 -34.23 5.31
N SER A 6 27.77 -33.48 4.29
CA SER A 6 27.39 -32.08 4.43
C SER A 6 26.04 -32.04 5.16
N ALA A 7 26.05 -31.54 6.39
CA ALA A 7 24.85 -31.27 7.15
C ALA A 7 23.92 -30.34 6.33
N SER A 8 22.70 -30.81 6.09
CA SER A 8 21.60 -30.03 5.53
C SER A 8 21.25 -28.87 6.47
N GLU A 9 21.30 -27.63 5.98
CA GLU A 9 20.59 -26.51 6.60
C GLU A 9 19.09 -26.84 6.59
N ALA A 10 18.55 -27.27 7.73
CA ALA A 10 17.11 -27.37 7.91
C ALA A 10 16.54 -25.94 7.92
N GLY A 11 16.11 -25.46 6.75
CA GLY A 11 15.55 -24.12 6.59
C GLY A 11 14.38 -23.89 7.56
N VAL A 12 14.36 -22.72 8.21
CA VAL A 12 13.25 -22.28 9.06
C VAL A 12 11.96 -22.36 8.23
N LYS A 13 11.02 -23.21 8.65
CA LYS A 13 9.75 -23.41 7.94
C LYS A 13 8.94 -22.11 7.95
N GLU A 14 8.55 -21.63 6.79
CA GLU A 14 7.62 -20.50 6.65
C GLU A 14 6.20 -20.95 7.05
N VAL A 15 5.54 -20.15 7.88
CA VAL A 15 4.14 -20.35 8.28
C VAL A 15 3.26 -19.44 7.44
N HIS A 16 2.34 -20.03 6.67
CA HIS A 16 1.34 -19.29 5.91
C HIS A 16 0.13 -18.98 6.81
N VAL A 17 -0.16 -17.70 6.98
CA VAL A 17 -1.26 -17.19 7.80
C VAL A 17 -2.19 -16.40 6.90
N ALA A 18 -3.46 -16.79 6.85
CA ALA A 18 -4.49 -16.04 6.18
C ALA A 18 -5.03 -14.96 7.12
N VAL A 19 -5.17 -13.73 6.62
CA VAL A 19 -5.60 -12.58 7.41
C VAL A 19 -6.81 -11.91 6.75
N ALA A 20 -7.88 -11.72 7.50
CA ALA A 20 -9.14 -11.17 7.03
C ALA A 20 -9.28 -9.67 7.35
N VAL A 21 -9.48 -8.86 6.33
CA VAL A 21 -9.98 -7.49 6.44
C VAL A 21 -11.47 -7.49 6.12
N ILE A 22 -12.30 -7.58 7.16
CA ILE A 22 -13.75 -7.56 6.99
C ILE A 22 -14.24 -6.12 7.05
N VAL A 23 -14.85 -5.63 5.98
CA VAL A 23 -15.28 -4.24 5.84
C VAL A 23 -16.80 -4.12 5.92
N ARG A 24 -17.30 -3.21 6.77
CA ARG A 24 -18.73 -2.85 6.84
C ARG A 24 -18.84 -1.35 7.11
N ASP A 25 -19.61 -0.63 6.29
CA ASP A 25 -19.82 0.83 6.41
C ASP A 25 -18.51 1.65 6.52
N GLY A 26 -17.48 1.25 5.76
CA GLY A 26 -16.16 1.89 5.78
C GLY A 26 -15.33 1.65 7.04
N ARG A 27 -15.74 0.70 7.89
CA ARG A 27 -15.01 0.25 9.09
C ARG A 27 -14.54 -1.17 8.91
N VAL A 28 -13.47 -1.51 9.62
CA VAL A 28 -12.84 -2.83 9.62
C VAL A 28 -13.12 -3.49 10.97
N LEU A 29 -13.45 -4.79 10.93
CA LEU A 29 -13.57 -5.59 12.15
C LEU A 29 -12.18 -5.89 12.73
N ILE A 30 -11.98 -5.52 13.98
CA ILE A 30 -10.74 -5.71 14.72
C ILE A 30 -11.04 -6.48 16.01
N ALA A 31 -10.19 -7.45 16.33
CA ALA A 31 -10.21 -8.16 17.60
C ALA A 31 -9.08 -7.66 18.51
N ARG A 32 -9.19 -7.93 19.81
CA ARG A 32 -8.09 -7.72 20.77
C ARG A 32 -7.57 -9.06 21.26
N ARG A 33 -6.25 -9.26 21.13
CA ARG A 33 -5.59 -10.45 21.66
C ARG A 33 -5.86 -10.61 23.15
N PRO A 34 -6.21 -11.82 23.63
CA PRO A 34 -6.25 -12.10 25.05
C PRO A 34 -4.92 -11.73 25.74
N ASP A 35 -4.97 -11.15 26.93
CA ASP A 35 -3.75 -10.67 27.63
C ASP A 35 -2.69 -11.76 27.86
N HIS A 36 -3.10 -13.02 27.88
CA HIS A 36 -2.26 -14.17 28.23
C HIS A 36 -1.55 -14.83 27.03
N VAL A 37 -1.78 -14.39 25.79
CA VAL A 37 -1.10 -14.94 24.60
C VAL A 37 0.14 -14.12 24.21
N HIS A 38 0.95 -14.65 23.29
CA HIS A 38 2.12 -13.94 22.77
C HIS A 38 1.69 -12.62 22.10
N GLN A 39 2.20 -11.49 22.61
CA GLN A 39 1.76 -10.12 22.27
C GLN A 39 0.29 -9.83 22.65
N GLY A 40 -0.17 -10.34 23.80
CA GLY A 40 -1.48 -10.06 24.38
C GLY A 40 -1.78 -8.57 24.57
N GLY A 41 -3.05 -8.20 24.48
CA GLY A 41 -3.54 -6.83 24.61
C GLY A 41 -3.44 -5.98 23.33
N LEU A 42 -2.64 -6.40 22.33
CA LEU A 42 -2.61 -5.78 21.00
C LEU A 42 -3.89 -6.06 20.21
N LEU A 43 -4.15 -5.20 19.23
CA LEU A 43 -5.19 -5.40 18.23
C LEU A 43 -4.71 -6.37 17.14
N GLU A 44 -5.66 -7.10 16.56
CA GLU A 44 -5.41 -8.01 15.45
C GLU A 44 -6.58 -8.04 14.45
N PHE A 45 -6.24 -8.43 13.23
CA PHE A 45 -7.21 -8.79 12.21
C PHE A 45 -7.57 -10.26 12.41
N PRO A 46 -8.84 -10.66 12.23
CA PRO A 46 -9.23 -12.07 12.30
C PRO A 46 -8.44 -12.91 11.31
N GLY A 47 -8.14 -14.16 11.67
CA GLY A 47 -7.46 -15.09 10.77
C GLY A 47 -6.47 -16.01 11.47
N GLY A 48 -6.03 -17.02 10.73
CA GLY A 48 -5.22 -18.09 11.29
C GLY A 48 -4.37 -18.80 10.24
N LYS A 49 -3.82 -19.96 10.62
CA LYS A 49 -2.88 -20.68 9.78
C LYS A 49 -3.63 -21.38 8.65
N VAL A 50 -3.06 -21.34 7.45
CA VAL A 50 -3.54 -22.16 6.33
C VAL A 50 -3.15 -23.62 6.57
N GLU A 51 -4.13 -24.51 6.57
CA GLU A 51 -3.88 -25.94 6.77
C GLU A 51 -3.37 -26.65 5.51
N PRO A 52 -2.66 -27.78 5.63
CA PRO A 52 -2.19 -28.53 4.46
C PRO A 52 -3.33 -28.96 3.53
N GLY A 53 -3.30 -28.47 2.28
CA GLY A 53 -4.31 -28.77 1.25
C GLY A 53 -5.51 -27.82 1.25
N GLU A 54 -5.54 -26.83 2.16
CA GLU A 54 -6.55 -25.78 2.23
C GLU A 54 -6.18 -24.61 1.29
N SER A 55 -7.17 -24.01 0.63
CA SER A 55 -6.97 -22.71 -0.05
C SER A 55 -6.92 -21.59 0.99
N VAL A 56 -6.31 -20.45 0.65
CA VAL A 56 -6.29 -19.29 1.55
C VAL A 56 -7.72 -18.81 1.83
N GLN A 57 -8.57 -18.82 0.81
CA GLN A 57 -9.97 -18.43 0.94
C GLN A 57 -10.77 -19.39 1.82
N ALA A 58 -10.56 -20.71 1.70
CA ALA A 58 -11.18 -21.69 2.59
C ALA A 58 -10.74 -21.51 4.05
N ALA A 59 -9.44 -21.26 4.27
CA ALA A 59 -8.92 -20.93 5.60
C ALA A 59 -9.61 -19.68 6.17
N LEU A 60 -9.73 -18.61 5.37
CA LEU A 60 -10.42 -17.37 5.80
C LEU A 60 -11.89 -17.62 6.14
N VAL A 61 -12.63 -18.37 5.33
CA VAL A 61 -14.04 -18.69 5.61
C VAL A 61 -14.18 -19.41 6.95
N ARG A 62 -13.29 -20.37 7.24
CA ARG A 62 -13.26 -21.12 8.51
C ARG A 62 -12.89 -20.22 9.68
N GLU A 63 -11.76 -19.54 9.62
CA GLU A 63 -11.23 -18.70 10.71
C GLU A 63 -12.18 -17.55 11.05
N ILE A 64 -12.77 -16.88 10.04
CA ILE A 64 -13.75 -15.82 10.26
C ILE A 64 -14.98 -16.36 11.01
N ALA A 65 -15.47 -17.55 10.64
CA ALA A 65 -16.60 -18.16 11.31
C ALA A 65 -16.27 -18.58 12.76
N GLU A 66 -15.09 -19.18 12.97
CA GLU A 66 -14.62 -19.65 14.27
C GLU A 66 -14.37 -18.51 15.25
N GLU A 67 -13.72 -17.43 14.82
CA GLU A 67 -13.33 -16.32 15.70
C GLU A 67 -14.43 -15.27 15.89
N THR A 68 -15.21 -15.01 14.84
CA THR A 68 -16.12 -13.85 14.80
C THR A 68 -17.60 -14.20 14.70
N GLY A 69 -17.93 -15.46 14.38
CA GLY A 69 -19.30 -15.92 14.12
C GLY A 69 -19.89 -15.44 12.79
N LEU A 70 -19.13 -14.68 11.99
CA LEU A 70 -19.57 -14.18 10.68
C LEU A 70 -19.46 -15.27 9.61
N ARG A 71 -20.31 -15.18 8.59
CA ARG A 71 -20.21 -16.00 7.38
C ARG A 71 -19.81 -15.15 6.20
N VAL A 72 -18.89 -15.64 5.38
CA VAL A 72 -18.42 -14.94 4.17
C VAL A 72 -18.48 -15.88 2.97
N PRO A 73 -18.97 -15.41 1.80
CA PRO A 73 -18.83 -16.15 0.55
C PRO A 73 -17.36 -16.21 0.14
N GLU A 74 -16.86 -17.38 -0.24
CA GLU A 74 -15.45 -17.58 -0.63
C GLU A 74 -15.05 -16.71 -1.84
N ASP A 75 -15.97 -16.52 -2.78
CA ASP A 75 -15.81 -15.70 -3.99
C ASP A 75 -15.88 -14.19 -3.75
N SER A 76 -16.24 -13.76 -2.54
CA SER A 76 -16.25 -12.35 -2.15
C SER A 76 -14.90 -11.83 -1.65
N LEU A 77 -13.93 -12.73 -1.46
CA LEU A 77 -12.61 -12.41 -0.94
C LEU A 77 -11.74 -11.89 -2.08
N GLU A 78 -11.16 -10.71 -1.88
CA GLU A 78 -10.21 -10.12 -2.82
C GLU A 78 -8.84 -9.85 -2.15
N PRO A 79 -7.72 -10.01 -2.86
CA PRO A 79 -6.40 -9.79 -2.28
C PRO A 79 -6.18 -8.30 -1.95
N VAL A 80 -5.47 -8.06 -0.83
CA VAL A 80 -5.08 -6.73 -0.36
C VAL A 80 -3.57 -6.55 -0.43
N ILE A 81 -2.82 -7.41 0.26
CA ILE A 81 -1.35 -7.36 0.35
C ILE A 81 -0.81 -8.71 0.86
N GLY A 82 0.34 -9.14 0.38
CA GLY A 82 1.11 -10.25 0.97
C GLY A 82 2.33 -9.70 1.71
N ILE A 83 2.61 -10.17 2.93
CA ILE A 83 3.71 -9.67 3.76
C ILE A 83 4.52 -10.85 4.29
N ARG A 84 5.81 -10.93 3.91
CA ARG A 84 6.76 -11.87 4.53
C ARG A 84 7.47 -11.18 5.69
N HIS A 85 7.45 -11.79 6.86
CA HIS A 85 8.11 -11.28 8.05
C HIS A 85 8.97 -12.36 8.71
N ASP A 86 10.22 -12.02 9.01
CA ASP A 86 11.17 -12.88 9.72
C ASP A 86 11.30 -12.40 11.17
N TYR A 87 10.77 -13.19 12.11
CA TYR A 87 10.90 -12.94 13.56
C TYR A 87 12.24 -13.43 14.11
N GLY A 88 13.12 -13.98 13.27
CA GLY A 88 14.40 -14.60 13.62
C GLY A 88 14.26 -16.07 14.01
N ASP A 89 13.27 -16.40 14.85
CA ASP A 89 12.94 -17.77 15.26
C ASP A 89 11.91 -18.46 14.34
N LYS A 90 11.11 -17.67 13.62
CA LYS A 90 10.10 -18.13 12.66
C LYS A 90 9.92 -17.15 11.51
N ARG A 91 9.58 -17.68 10.33
CA ARG A 91 9.15 -16.90 9.17
C ARG A 91 7.65 -17.03 8.99
N VAL A 92 6.99 -15.92 8.72
CA VAL A 92 5.54 -15.87 8.52
C VAL A 92 5.24 -15.16 7.22
N PHE A 93 4.37 -15.75 6.40
CA PHE A 93 3.73 -15.10 5.27
C PHE A 93 2.29 -14.76 5.67
N LEU A 94 2.00 -13.46 5.81
CA LEU A 94 0.66 -12.92 6.02
C LEU A 94 0.02 -12.69 4.66
N ASP A 95 -1.02 -13.46 4.35
CA ASP A 95 -1.76 -13.39 3.11
C ASP A 95 -3.10 -12.71 3.38
N VAL A 96 -3.17 -11.42 3.03
CA VAL A 96 -4.23 -10.52 3.50
C VAL A 96 -5.29 -10.32 2.42
N TRP A 97 -6.53 -10.62 2.78
CA TRP A 97 -7.68 -10.54 1.89
C TRP A 97 -8.79 -9.69 2.52
N GLU A 98 -9.57 -9.01 1.69
CA GLU A 98 -10.71 -8.21 2.12
C GLU A 98 -12.03 -8.78 1.62
N THR A 99 -13.10 -8.55 2.39
CA THR A 99 -14.48 -8.79 1.96
C THR A 99 -15.42 -7.76 2.57
N GLY A 100 -16.39 -7.32 1.76
CA GLY A 100 -17.54 -6.52 2.21
C GLY A 100 -18.83 -7.33 2.36
N ALA A 101 -18.78 -8.65 2.13
CA ALA A 101 -19.96 -9.51 2.02
C ALA A 101 -20.20 -10.37 3.28
N ALA A 102 -19.64 -9.99 4.42
CA ALA A 102 -19.80 -10.74 5.66
C ALA A 102 -21.23 -10.61 6.25
N GLU A 103 -21.85 -11.76 6.51
CA GLU A 103 -23.20 -11.90 7.06
C GLU A 103 -23.17 -12.23 8.55
N GLY A 104 -24.13 -11.67 9.30
CA GLY A 104 -24.28 -11.88 10.74
C GLY A 104 -23.78 -10.71 11.58
N GLU A 105 -23.84 -10.91 12.90
CA GLU A 105 -23.33 -9.98 13.90
C GLU A 105 -22.01 -10.50 14.44
N ALA A 106 -20.98 -9.65 14.44
CA ALA A 106 -19.66 -10.04 14.89
C ALA A 106 -19.63 -10.18 16.42
N THR A 107 -19.10 -11.30 16.90
CA THR A 107 -18.87 -11.57 18.32
C THR A 107 -17.54 -12.29 18.48
N GLY A 108 -16.74 -11.98 19.49
CA GLY A 108 -15.54 -12.78 19.76
C GLY A 108 -15.90 -14.13 20.36
N CYS A 109 -15.93 -15.15 19.51
CA CYS A 109 -16.33 -16.51 19.85
C CYS A 109 -15.34 -17.20 20.79
N GLU A 110 -14.12 -16.68 20.92
CA GLU A 110 -13.08 -17.15 21.84
C GLU A 110 -12.97 -16.31 23.11
N GLY A 111 -13.92 -15.39 23.34
CA GLY A 111 -13.95 -14.49 24.50
C GLY A 111 -13.11 -13.22 24.33
N GLN A 112 -12.62 -12.94 23.13
CA GLN A 112 -11.96 -11.69 22.75
C GLN A 112 -12.99 -10.58 22.49
N PRO A 113 -12.73 -9.32 22.88
CA PRO A 113 -13.58 -8.23 22.45
C PRO A 113 -13.31 -7.93 20.97
N VAL A 114 -14.38 -7.61 20.24
CA VAL A 114 -14.33 -7.20 18.83
C VAL A 114 -14.93 -5.80 18.67
N GLU A 115 -14.37 -5.02 17.77
CA GLU A 115 -14.81 -3.65 17.50
C GLU A 115 -14.69 -3.28 16.02
N TRP A 116 -15.59 -2.40 15.56
CA TRP A 116 -15.56 -1.86 14.20
C TRP A 116 -14.86 -0.50 14.20
N LEU A 117 -13.65 -0.46 13.65
CA LEU A 117 -12.80 0.74 13.59
C LEU A 117 -12.63 1.24 12.16
N ALA A 118 -12.71 2.54 11.95
CA ALA A 118 -12.35 3.12 10.66
C ALA A 118 -10.82 2.99 10.43
N PRO A 119 -10.34 2.86 9.19
CA PRO A 119 -8.91 2.71 8.90
C PRO A 119 -8.00 3.80 9.51
N TYR A 120 -8.49 5.02 9.67
CA TYR A 120 -7.73 6.12 10.29
C TYR A 120 -7.59 6.01 11.82
N GLN A 121 -8.37 5.13 12.47
CA GLN A 121 -8.29 4.86 13.90
C GLN A 121 -7.27 3.77 14.23
N LEU A 122 -6.79 3.03 13.21
CA LEU A 122 -5.79 1.98 13.37
C LEU A 122 -4.40 2.61 13.53
N ARG A 123 -3.88 2.64 14.76
CA ARG A 123 -2.55 3.19 15.07
C ARG A 123 -1.51 2.08 15.05
N ASP A 124 -0.33 2.35 14.49
CA ASP A 124 0.72 1.35 14.29
C ASP A 124 1.17 0.67 15.59
N GLU A 125 1.17 1.42 16.69
CA GLU A 125 1.59 0.97 18.03
C GLU A 125 0.58 0.01 18.68
N ASP A 126 -0.67 -0.02 18.22
CA ASP A 126 -1.69 -0.92 18.74
C ASP A 126 -1.60 -2.32 18.12
N PHE A 127 -0.77 -2.51 17.09
CA PHE A 127 -0.64 -3.75 16.32
C PHE A 127 0.79 -4.30 16.34
N PRO A 128 0.96 -5.60 16.04
CA PRO A 128 2.27 -6.16 15.71
C PRO A 128 2.93 -5.39 14.56
N ALA A 129 4.27 -5.25 14.58
CA ALA A 129 5.00 -4.50 13.56
C ALA A 129 4.75 -5.01 12.13
N ALA A 130 4.54 -6.32 11.96
CA ALA A 130 4.23 -6.95 10.68
C ALA A 130 2.88 -6.51 10.08
N ASN A 131 1.98 -5.90 10.86
CA ASN A 131 0.67 -5.47 10.41
C ASN A 131 0.67 -4.01 9.91
N ARG A 132 1.74 -3.23 10.14
CA ARG A 132 1.83 -1.84 9.67
C ARG A 132 1.57 -1.70 8.17
N PRO A 133 2.10 -2.56 7.28
CA PRO A 133 1.81 -2.48 5.85
C PRO A 133 0.33 -2.72 5.51
N ILE A 134 -0.38 -3.54 6.31
CA ILE A 134 -1.83 -3.74 6.19
C ILE A 134 -2.55 -2.43 6.46
N ILE A 135 -2.22 -1.76 7.57
CA ILE A 135 -2.81 -0.46 7.93
C ILE A 135 -2.57 0.58 6.83
N ARG A 136 -1.37 0.58 6.21
CA ARG A 136 -1.06 1.44 5.08
C ARG A 136 -1.92 1.10 3.85
N ALA A 137 -2.01 -0.18 3.48
CA ALA A 137 -2.82 -0.65 2.36
C ALA A 137 -4.31 -0.23 2.49
N LEU A 138 -4.87 -0.31 3.71
CA LEU A 138 -6.26 0.07 4.02
C LEU A 138 -6.52 1.57 3.95
N ARG A 139 -5.47 2.39 4.09
CA ARG A 139 -5.55 3.86 4.06
C ARG A 139 -5.18 4.44 2.70
N LEU A 140 -4.59 3.63 1.81
CA LEU A 140 -4.21 4.02 0.47
C LEU A 140 -5.34 3.73 -0.53
N PRO A 141 -5.51 4.57 -1.57
CA PRO A 141 -6.47 4.27 -2.62
C PRO A 141 -6.01 3.09 -3.48
N ARG A 142 -6.91 2.59 -4.34
CA ARG A 142 -6.56 1.67 -5.44
C ARG A 142 -6.04 2.41 -6.68
N GLN A 143 -6.23 3.72 -6.75
CA GLN A 143 -5.75 4.59 -7.81
C GLN A 143 -4.99 5.78 -7.22
N LEU A 144 -3.67 5.79 -7.39
CA LEU A 144 -2.83 6.92 -6.98
C LEU A 144 -2.72 7.92 -8.14
N ALA A 145 -3.38 9.06 -8.00
CA ALA A 145 -3.42 10.11 -8.99
C ALA A 145 -2.09 10.87 -9.05
N ILE A 146 -1.42 10.88 -10.22
CA ILE A 146 -0.19 11.64 -10.48
C ILE A 146 -0.48 12.71 -11.53
N THR A 147 -0.06 13.95 -11.29
CA THR A 147 -0.27 15.02 -12.28
C THR A 147 0.50 14.75 -13.58
N GLY A 148 -0.12 15.06 -14.72
CA GLY A 148 0.52 14.98 -16.04
C GLY A 148 1.40 16.20 -16.36
N GLU A 149 1.62 16.46 -17.66
CA GLU A 149 2.52 17.51 -18.14
C GLU A 149 2.14 18.92 -17.66
N THR A 150 2.86 19.47 -16.69
CA THR A 150 2.64 20.81 -16.15
C THR A 150 3.40 21.89 -16.93
N GLY A 151 2.86 23.10 -16.96
CA GLY A 151 3.49 24.26 -17.57
C GLY A 151 3.25 25.51 -16.74
N ASP A 152 2.73 26.56 -17.37
CA ASP A 152 2.37 27.81 -16.68
C ASP A 152 1.46 27.56 -15.47
N LEU A 153 1.67 28.36 -14.42
CA LEU A 153 1.00 28.21 -13.13
C LEU A 153 -0.53 28.19 -13.26
N LYS A 154 -1.12 29.25 -13.83
CA LYS A 154 -2.58 29.40 -13.89
C LYS A 154 -3.27 28.29 -14.70
N PRO A 155 -2.82 27.94 -15.93
CA PRO A 155 -3.39 26.79 -16.65
C PRO A 155 -3.26 25.48 -15.89
N THR A 156 -2.12 25.24 -15.23
CA THR A 156 -1.89 24.01 -14.47
C THR A 156 -2.83 23.91 -13.27
N VAL A 157 -3.00 25.00 -12.51
CA VAL A 157 -3.92 25.06 -11.36
C VAL A 157 -5.37 24.83 -11.80
N LYS A 158 -5.82 25.47 -12.89
CA LYS A 158 -7.17 25.24 -13.42
C LYS A 158 -7.40 23.78 -13.84
N ARG A 159 -6.37 23.14 -14.40
CA ARG A 159 -6.46 21.73 -14.81
C ARG A 159 -6.47 20.78 -13.61
N LEU A 160 -5.76 21.13 -12.55
CA LEU A 160 -5.85 20.44 -11.26
C LEU A 160 -7.27 20.53 -10.70
N GLU A 161 -7.87 21.73 -10.62
CA GLU A 161 -9.25 21.92 -10.16
C GLU A 161 -10.24 21.05 -10.95
N MET A 162 -10.16 21.08 -12.28
CA MET A 162 -11.01 20.27 -13.14
C MET A 162 -10.82 18.75 -12.92
N GLY A 163 -9.59 18.29 -12.75
CA GLY A 163 -9.30 16.88 -12.45
C GLY A 163 -9.86 16.45 -11.09
N LEU A 164 -9.75 17.30 -10.06
CA LEU A 164 -10.29 17.03 -8.73
C LEU A 164 -11.82 16.98 -8.73
N GLU A 165 -12.48 17.88 -9.46
CA GLU A 165 -13.94 17.90 -9.58
C GLU A 165 -14.48 16.64 -10.26
N LEU A 166 -13.81 16.19 -11.34
CA LEU A 166 -14.23 15.04 -12.15
C LEU A 166 -13.93 13.70 -11.48
N ALA A 167 -12.72 13.51 -10.99
CA ALA A 167 -12.25 12.20 -10.52
C ALA A 167 -12.29 12.04 -9.00
N ARG A 168 -12.29 13.15 -8.24
CA ARG A 168 -12.27 13.19 -6.76
C ARG A 168 -11.30 12.18 -6.12
N PRO A 169 -10.03 12.11 -6.57
CA PRO A 169 -9.07 11.20 -5.97
C PRO A 169 -8.85 11.59 -4.50
N PRO A 170 -8.72 10.64 -3.56
CA PRO A 170 -8.48 10.98 -2.15
C PRO A 170 -7.03 11.44 -1.90
N LEU A 171 -6.10 11.09 -2.80
CA LEU A 171 -4.67 11.37 -2.70
C LEU A 171 -4.10 11.70 -4.09
N VAL A 172 -3.35 12.79 -4.19
CA VAL A 172 -2.72 13.26 -5.44
C VAL A 172 -1.23 13.52 -5.23
N VAL A 173 -0.40 13.06 -6.16
CA VAL A 173 1.03 13.41 -6.25
C VAL A 173 1.23 14.52 -7.29
N LEU A 174 1.67 15.69 -6.83
CA LEU A 174 2.06 16.82 -7.68
C LEU A 174 3.44 16.58 -8.28
N ARG A 175 3.49 16.06 -9.49
CA ARG A 175 4.71 15.82 -10.27
C ARG A 175 4.83 16.84 -11.41
N ALA A 176 5.87 17.65 -11.37
CA ALA A 176 6.13 18.71 -12.35
C ALA A 176 7.64 18.84 -12.66
N PRO A 177 8.27 17.81 -13.27
CA PRO A 177 9.74 17.72 -13.38
C PRO A 177 10.36 18.75 -14.33
N ALA A 178 9.58 19.36 -15.21
CA ALA A 178 10.05 20.39 -16.14
C ALA A 178 10.15 21.79 -15.52
N LEU A 179 9.57 22.00 -14.34
CA LEU A 179 9.58 23.31 -13.67
C LEU A 179 10.90 23.53 -12.91
N SER A 180 11.33 24.80 -12.86
CA SER A 180 12.36 25.20 -11.90
C SER A 180 11.84 25.03 -10.47
N GLU A 181 12.74 24.86 -9.50
CA GLU A 181 12.38 24.74 -8.09
C GLU A 181 11.49 25.88 -7.59
N ARG A 182 11.78 27.12 -8.00
CA ARG A 182 10.96 28.30 -7.67
C ARG A 182 9.55 28.19 -8.24
N ALA A 183 9.42 27.80 -9.51
CA ALA A 183 8.12 27.65 -10.16
C ALA A 183 7.33 26.47 -9.58
N TYR A 184 8.01 25.37 -9.25
CA TYR A 184 7.41 24.22 -8.58
C TYR A 184 6.83 24.61 -7.21
N ARG A 185 7.57 25.37 -6.40
CA ARG A 185 7.08 25.84 -5.09
C ARG A 185 5.83 26.69 -5.20
N GLN A 186 5.80 27.64 -6.13
CA GLN A 186 4.61 28.45 -6.39
C GLN A 186 3.41 27.59 -6.80
N LEU A 187 3.64 26.59 -7.65
CA LEU A 187 2.59 25.63 -8.03
C LEU A 187 2.14 24.78 -6.84
N ALA A 188 3.05 24.33 -5.99
CA ALA A 188 2.74 23.51 -4.84
C ALA A 188 1.90 24.26 -3.80
N GLU A 189 2.19 25.53 -3.53
CA GLU A 189 1.40 26.40 -2.63
C GLU A 189 -0.06 26.55 -3.12
N GLU A 190 -0.24 26.82 -4.42
CA GLU A 190 -1.58 26.91 -5.02
C GLU A 190 -2.29 25.55 -5.02
N ALA A 191 -1.56 24.47 -5.32
CA ALA A 191 -2.10 23.12 -5.33
C ALA A 191 -2.57 22.67 -3.94
N VAL A 192 -1.84 23.01 -2.87
CA VAL A 192 -2.28 22.76 -1.47
C VAL A 192 -3.63 23.42 -1.25
N SER A 193 -3.74 24.72 -1.58
CA SER A 193 -4.97 25.48 -1.38
C SER A 193 -6.16 24.90 -2.15
N VAL A 194 -5.93 24.43 -3.39
CA VAL A 194 -6.94 23.77 -4.23
C VAL A 194 -7.36 22.41 -3.65
N CYS A 195 -6.40 21.58 -3.29
CA CYS A 195 -6.64 20.25 -2.73
C CYS A 195 -7.35 20.31 -1.37
N ASP A 196 -6.98 21.24 -0.50
CA ASP A 196 -7.63 21.45 0.80
C ASP A 196 -9.11 21.81 0.65
N ARG A 197 -9.45 22.72 -0.28
CA ARG A 197 -10.85 23.06 -0.60
C ARG A 197 -11.64 21.87 -1.13
N ALA A 198 -10.98 20.97 -1.85
CA ALA A 198 -11.57 19.75 -2.40
C ALA A 198 -11.61 18.57 -1.39
N GLY A 199 -11.01 18.71 -0.21
CA GLY A 199 -10.88 17.62 0.77
C GLY A 199 -9.95 16.49 0.30
N VAL A 200 -8.97 16.81 -0.55
CA VAL A 200 -8.03 15.85 -1.15
C VAL A 200 -6.64 16.03 -0.54
N ALA A 201 -5.97 14.93 -0.21
CA ALA A 201 -4.61 14.99 0.29
C ALA A 201 -3.61 15.22 -0.86
N LEU A 202 -2.77 16.26 -0.74
CA LEU A 202 -1.69 16.53 -1.68
C LEU A 202 -0.35 15.94 -1.18
N MET A 203 0.36 15.26 -2.06
CA MET A 203 1.77 14.90 -1.91
C MET A 203 2.62 15.70 -2.88
N VAL A 204 3.74 16.23 -2.42
CA VAL A 204 4.75 16.85 -3.30
C VAL A 204 5.74 15.81 -3.79
N HIS A 205 6.21 15.96 -5.03
CA HIS A 205 7.21 15.10 -5.65
C HIS A 205 8.55 15.84 -5.74
N GLY A 206 9.60 15.31 -5.11
CA GLY A 206 10.92 15.94 -5.06
C GLY A 206 11.75 15.41 -3.90
N GLY A 207 12.75 16.18 -3.45
CA GLY A 207 13.52 15.88 -2.26
C GLY A 207 12.89 16.42 -0.97
N PRO A 208 13.47 16.11 0.20
CA PRO A 208 12.96 16.54 1.51
C PRO A 208 12.81 18.06 1.68
N GLU A 209 13.64 18.84 0.98
CA GLU A 209 13.59 20.30 0.93
C GLU A 209 12.33 20.84 0.27
N ILE A 210 11.78 20.16 -0.74
CA ILE A 210 10.49 20.53 -1.34
C ILE A 210 9.36 20.35 -0.33
N PHE A 211 9.36 19.25 0.42
CA PHE A 211 8.37 19.02 1.47
C PHE A 211 8.45 20.08 2.58
N ARG A 212 9.65 20.35 3.10
CA ARG A 212 9.86 21.40 4.12
C ARG A 212 9.42 22.78 3.65
N ALA A 213 9.55 23.06 2.35
CA ALA A 213 9.15 24.33 1.75
C ALA A 213 7.66 24.41 1.37
N THR A 214 6.87 23.35 1.57
CA THR A 214 5.45 23.30 1.18
C THR A 214 4.55 22.97 2.38
N PRO A 215 4.30 23.92 3.29
CA PRO A 215 3.34 23.73 4.37
C PRO A 215 1.96 23.33 3.84
N GLY A 216 1.32 22.36 4.51
CA GLY A 216 0.00 21.83 4.12
C GLY A 216 0.07 20.56 3.25
N ALA A 217 1.21 20.28 2.61
CA ALA A 217 1.41 18.97 1.97
C ALA A 217 1.25 17.83 2.99
N ARG A 218 0.49 16.80 2.62
CA ARG A 218 0.20 15.62 3.46
C ARG A 218 1.20 14.49 3.25
N GLY A 219 2.10 14.63 2.29
CA GLY A 219 3.12 13.63 1.99
C GLY A 219 4.22 14.10 1.05
N LEU A 220 5.27 13.29 0.97
CA LEU A 220 6.40 13.41 0.07
C LEU A 220 6.49 12.14 -0.78
N HIS A 221 6.56 12.30 -2.10
CA HIS A 221 6.86 11.22 -3.03
C HIS A 221 8.25 11.43 -3.62
N LEU A 222 9.21 10.60 -3.21
CA LEU A 222 10.60 10.69 -3.64
C LEU A 222 10.76 10.03 -5.02
N PRO A 223 11.32 10.72 -6.02
CA PRO A 223 11.92 10.01 -7.15
C PRO A 223 13.15 9.23 -6.68
N TRP A 224 13.46 8.11 -7.31
CA TRP A 224 14.57 7.23 -6.91
C TRP A 224 15.89 7.98 -6.61
N ARG A 225 16.27 8.94 -7.47
CA ARG A 225 17.51 9.72 -7.31
C ARG A 225 17.63 10.44 -5.95
N GLU A 226 16.51 10.85 -5.35
CA GLU A 226 16.47 11.49 -4.03
C GLU A 226 16.48 10.42 -2.93
N ALA A 227 15.70 9.35 -3.11
CA ALA A 227 15.62 8.24 -2.16
C ALA A 227 16.99 7.55 -1.96
N ALA A 228 17.74 7.33 -3.04
CA ALA A 228 19.05 6.68 -3.01
C ALA A 228 20.10 7.42 -2.16
N ALA A 229 19.93 8.73 -1.95
CA ALA A 229 20.83 9.54 -1.14
C ALA A 229 20.49 9.53 0.36
N LEU A 230 19.36 8.92 0.74
CA LEU A 230 18.85 8.91 2.11
C LEU A 230 19.16 7.57 2.79
N SER A 231 19.46 7.63 4.09
CA SER A 231 19.66 6.46 4.94
C SER A 231 18.58 6.30 6.02
N ALA A 232 17.63 7.23 6.07
CA ALA A 232 16.53 7.24 7.04
C ALA A 232 15.33 8.03 6.50
N ARG A 233 14.18 7.84 7.14
CA ARG A 233 12.93 8.54 6.81
C ARG A 233 13.13 10.07 6.86
N PRO A 234 12.89 10.81 5.77
CA PRO A 234 13.15 12.25 5.71
C PRO A 234 11.99 13.13 6.19
N VAL A 235 10.87 12.51 6.60
CA VAL A 235 9.63 13.18 7.01
C VAL A 235 9.10 12.56 8.32
N PRO A 236 8.26 13.29 9.09
CA PRO A 236 7.60 12.73 10.27
C PRO A 236 6.79 11.46 9.98
N GLN A 237 6.50 10.67 11.03
CA GLN A 237 5.83 9.36 10.90
C GLN A 237 4.40 9.48 10.38
N GLU A 238 3.73 10.59 10.69
CA GLU A 238 2.35 10.91 10.31
C GLU A 238 2.20 11.43 8.87
N VAL A 239 3.31 11.74 8.19
CA VAL A 239 3.34 12.28 6.82
C VAL A 239 3.58 11.14 5.85
N TRP A 240 2.76 10.98 4.81
CA TRP A 240 2.96 9.91 3.82
C TRP A 240 4.32 10.01 3.12
N LEU A 241 5.01 8.88 3.00
CA LEU A 241 6.24 8.75 2.23
C LEU A 241 6.07 7.71 1.12
N GLY A 242 6.13 8.15 -0.13
CA GLY A 242 6.16 7.27 -1.30
C GLY A 242 7.52 7.30 -1.98
N VAL A 243 7.92 6.21 -2.64
CA VAL A 243 9.15 6.17 -3.46
C VAL A 243 8.85 5.61 -4.85
N SER A 244 9.40 6.24 -5.89
CA SER A 244 9.43 5.66 -7.24
C SER A 244 10.54 4.63 -7.34
N CYS A 245 10.20 3.37 -7.64
CA CYS A 245 11.11 2.23 -7.75
C CYS A 245 10.99 1.55 -9.13
N HIS A 246 12.06 0.87 -9.54
CA HIS A 246 12.17 0.15 -10.81
C HIS A 246 12.81 -1.25 -10.67
N SER A 247 13.22 -1.64 -9.45
CA SER A 247 13.86 -2.93 -9.19
C SER A 247 13.69 -3.36 -7.73
N ARG A 248 14.01 -4.63 -7.42
CA ARG A 248 14.05 -5.17 -6.05
C ARG A 248 14.91 -4.32 -5.11
N GLN A 249 16.12 -3.98 -5.53
CA GLN A 249 17.05 -3.19 -4.70
C GLN A 249 16.47 -1.82 -4.32
N GLU A 250 15.70 -1.20 -5.23
CA GLU A 250 15.07 0.09 -4.96
C GLU A 250 13.89 -0.05 -3.98
N ILE A 251 13.15 -1.17 -4.03
CA ILE A 251 12.08 -1.50 -3.08
C ILE A 251 12.69 -1.74 -1.69
N ASP A 252 13.71 -2.59 -1.59
CA ASP A 252 14.39 -2.90 -0.32
C ASP A 252 14.95 -1.63 0.34
N HIS A 253 15.52 -0.72 -0.47
CA HIS A 253 15.98 0.57 0.04
C HIS A 253 14.83 1.47 0.49
N ALA A 254 13.73 1.52 -0.26
CA ALA A 254 12.55 2.28 0.13
C ALA A 254 11.98 1.77 1.47
N GLU A 255 11.94 0.47 1.68
CA GLU A 255 11.57 -0.15 2.95
C GLU A 255 12.53 0.25 4.08
N ALA A 256 13.84 0.21 3.83
CA ALA A 256 14.86 0.55 4.81
C ALA A 256 14.79 2.02 5.28
N ILE A 257 14.45 2.95 4.39
CA ILE A 257 14.19 4.35 4.76
C ILE A 257 12.77 4.57 5.32
N GLY A 258 11.99 3.50 5.44
CA GLY A 258 10.66 3.49 6.03
C GLY A 258 9.59 4.09 5.13
N ALA A 259 9.61 3.87 3.82
CA ALA A 259 8.53 4.27 2.92
C ALA A 259 7.19 3.60 3.31
N ASP A 260 6.10 4.31 3.11
CA ASP A 260 4.74 3.80 3.36
C ASP A 260 4.15 3.07 2.16
N TYR A 261 4.66 3.34 0.95
CA TYR A 261 4.34 2.65 -0.28
C TYR A 261 5.41 2.94 -1.36
N VAL A 262 5.37 2.19 -2.45
CA VAL A 262 6.17 2.47 -3.65
C VAL A 262 5.32 2.46 -4.91
N THR A 263 5.79 3.12 -5.96
CA THR A 263 5.32 2.88 -7.33
C THR A 263 6.37 2.10 -8.09
N LEU A 264 5.96 1.05 -8.80
CA LEU A 264 6.85 0.19 -9.57
C LEU A 264 6.46 0.21 -11.06
N GLY A 265 7.40 0.56 -11.93
CA GLY A 265 7.13 0.65 -13.37
C GLY A 265 8.35 0.97 -14.22
N PRO A 266 8.19 1.16 -15.54
CA PRO A 266 6.91 1.04 -16.26
C PRO A 266 6.49 -0.43 -16.44
N VAL A 267 5.25 -0.77 -16.08
CA VAL A 267 4.68 -2.11 -16.26
C VAL A 267 4.34 -2.37 -17.73
N GLN A 268 3.70 -1.39 -18.38
CA GLN A 268 3.34 -1.41 -19.79
C GLN A 268 3.96 -0.21 -20.53
N PRO A 269 4.00 -0.21 -21.88
CA PRO A 269 4.49 0.93 -22.66
C PRO A 269 3.73 2.21 -22.33
N THR A 270 4.44 3.33 -22.19
CA THR A 270 3.85 4.61 -21.77
C THR A 270 4.21 5.75 -22.71
N GLU A 271 3.24 6.61 -22.99
CA GLU A 271 3.45 7.87 -23.75
C GLU A 271 4.41 8.82 -23.03
N SER A 272 4.52 8.74 -21.70
CA SER A 272 5.44 9.60 -20.92
C SER A 272 6.91 9.23 -21.10
N HIS A 273 7.22 7.97 -21.49
CA HIS A 273 8.57 7.48 -21.75
C HIS A 273 8.56 6.46 -22.92
N PRO A 274 8.38 6.92 -24.18
CA PRO A 274 8.25 6.02 -25.33
C PRO A 274 9.53 5.21 -25.58
N GLY A 275 9.38 3.91 -25.84
CA GLY A 275 10.49 3.01 -26.20
C GLY A 275 11.37 2.54 -25.03
N ALA A 276 11.07 2.95 -23.80
CA ALA A 276 11.73 2.40 -22.62
C ALA A 276 11.37 0.91 -22.42
N PRO A 277 12.31 0.06 -21.96
CA PRO A 277 11.99 -1.29 -21.53
C PRO A 277 10.88 -1.30 -20.48
N THR A 278 10.01 -2.30 -20.55
CA THR A 278 8.87 -2.47 -19.64
C THR A 278 9.04 -3.73 -18.82
N LEU A 279 8.52 -3.72 -17.60
CA LEU A 279 8.58 -4.83 -16.66
C LEU A 279 7.66 -5.99 -17.07
N GLY A 280 6.42 -5.68 -17.46
CA GLY A 280 5.35 -6.66 -17.65
C GLY A 280 4.79 -7.21 -16.33
N TRP A 281 3.58 -7.75 -16.37
CA TRP A 281 2.90 -8.31 -15.18
C TRP A 281 3.65 -9.44 -14.48
N PRO A 282 4.28 -10.41 -15.18
CA PRO A 282 5.00 -11.49 -14.50
C PRO A 282 6.16 -10.99 -13.62
N ALA A 283 7.00 -10.10 -14.14
CA ALA A 283 8.11 -9.54 -13.36
C ALA A 283 7.62 -8.53 -12.31
N PHE A 284 6.50 -7.86 -12.55
CA PHE A 284 5.83 -7.06 -11.51
C PHE A 284 5.40 -7.94 -10.34
N ALA A 285 4.70 -9.06 -10.60
CA ALA A 285 4.27 -9.99 -9.55
C ALA A 285 5.45 -10.58 -8.76
N GLU A 286 6.54 -10.95 -9.43
CA GLU A 286 7.77 -11.43 -8.78
C GLU A 286 8.40 -10.36 -7.87
N LEU A 287 8.44 -9.11 -8.32
CA LEU A 287 8.94 -8.02 -7.49
C LEU A 287 8.00 -7.71 -6.32
N VAL A 288 6.69 -7.78 -6.51
CA VAL A 288 5.74 -7.48 -5.44
C VAL A 288 5.69 -8.59 -4.37
N SER A 289 5.95 -9.85 -4.74
CA SER A 289 5.84 -10.98 -3.79
C SER A 289 6.74 -10.87 -2.56
N GLU A 290 7.90 -10.21 -2.66
CA GLU A 290 8.80 -10.01 -1.52
C GLU A 290 8.73 -8.60 -0.93
N ALA A 291 7.89 -7.72 -1.45
CA ALA A 291 7.76 -6.37 -0.89
C ALA A 291 7.03 -6.42 0.46
N ALA A 292 7.57 -5.74 1.46
CA ALA A 292 6.96 -5.59 2.78
C ALA A 292 6.11 -4.31 2.90
N LEU A 293 5.72 -3.71 1.78
CA LEU A 293 4.90 -2.50 1.71
C LEU A 293 3.95 -2.51 0.50
N PRO A 294 2.89 -1.66 0.50
CA PRO A 294 2.02 -1.51 -0.67
C PRO A 294 2.76 -1.06 -1.93
N VAL A 295 2.55 -1.77 -3.05
CA VAL A 295 3.16 -1.45 -4.35
C VAL A 295 2.09 -1.05 -5.37
N PHE A 296 2.16 0.17 -5.90
CA PHE A 296 1.33 0.58 -7.04
C PHE A 296 2.01 0.23 -8.35
N ALA A 297 1.28 -0.43 -9.25
CA ALA A 297 1.70 -0.61 -10.63
C ALA A 297 1.67 0.74 -11.37
N LEU A 298 2.73 1.08 -12.09
CA LEU A 298 2.86 2.36 -12.78
C LEU A 298 3.34 2.18 -14.22
N GLY A 299 2.86 3.04 -15.12
CA GLY A 299 3.35 3.14 -16.51
C GLY A 299 2.50 2.34 -17.50
N GLY A 300 1.81 3.08 -18.38
CA GLY A 300 0.99 2.51 -19.47
C GLY A 300 -0.38 1.99 -19.06
N LEU A 301 -0.79 2.22 -17.80
CA LEU A 301 -1.99 1.60 -17.21
C LEU A 301 -3.22 2.52 -17.25
N SER A 302 -4.39 1.88 -17.28
CA SER A 302 -5.73 2.46 -17.22
C SER A 302 -6.48 1.97 -15.99
N SER A 303 -7.65 2.57 -15.68
CA SER A 303 -8.52 2.07 -14.59
C SER A 303 -8.96 0.60 -14.77
N GLY A 304 -8.91 0.07 -15.99
CA GLY A 304 -9.22 -1.34 -16.26
C GLY A 304 -8.16 -2.32 -15.72
N ASP A 305 -6.95 -1.84 -15.43
CA ASP A 305 -5.82 -2.66 -14.98
C ASP A 305 -5.77 -2.84 -13.46
N ILE A 306 -6.74 -2.27 -12.70
CA ILE A 306 -6.75 -2.35 -11.23
C ILE A 306 -6.85 -3.80 -10.75
N GLN A 307 -7.73 -4.59 -11.36
CA GLN A 307 -7.93 -5.98 -10.95
C GLN A 307 -6.69 -6.84 -11.23
N GLU A 308 -6.07 -6.67 -12.40
CA GLU A 308 -4.81 -7.34 -12.75
C GLU A 308 -3.68 -6.96 -11.77
N ALA A 309 -3.54 -5.67 -11.45
CA ALA A 309 -2.55 -5.20 -10.49
C ALA A 309 -2.71 -5.87 -9.11
N ARG A 310 -3.95 -6.02 -8.64
CA ARG A 310 -4.27 -6.67 -7.37
C ARG A 310 -4.03 -8.18 -7.39
N GLN A 311 -4.37 -8.84 -8.48
CA GLN A 311 -4.08 -10.27 -8.67
C GLN A 311 -2.58 -10.55 -8.69
N CYS A 312 -1.77 -9.59 -9.13
CA CYS A 312 -0.31 -9.63 -9.03
C CYS A 312 0.25 -9.21 -7.65
N GLY A 313 -0.61 -9.03 -6.63
CA GLY A 313 -0.23 -8.63 -5.27
C GLY A 313 -0.08 -7.12 -5.05
N GLY A 314 -0.32 -6.29 -6.07
CA GLY A 314 -0.19 -4.84 -5.99
C GLY A 314 -1.36 -4.16 -5.27
N GLN A 315 -1.09 -2.98 -4.72
CA GLN A 315 -2.08 -2.11 -4.10
C GLN A 315 -3.15 -1.61 -5.09
N GLY A 316 -2.78 -1.51 -6.36
CA GLY A 316 -3.57 -0.93 -7.45
C GLY A 316 -2.67 -0.25 -8.48
N ILE A 317 -3.16 0.81 -9.10
CA ILE A 317 -2.43 1.54 -10.16
C ILE A 317 -2.07 2.97 -9.73
N ALA A 318 -0.98 3.49 -10.28
CA ALA A 318 -0.60 4.89 -10.19
C ALA A 318 -0.44 5.48 -11.60
N GLY A 319 -0.95 6.69 -11.82
CA GLY A 319 -0.88 7.25 -13.16
C GLY A 319 -1.62 8.57 -13.38
N ILE A 320 -1.58 9.00 -14.64
CA ILE A 320 -2.06 10.29 -15.12
C ILE A 320 -3.43 10.14 -15.80
N GLY A 321 -3.53 9.18 -16.73
CA GLY A 321 -4.57 9.16 -17.77
C GLY A 321 -6.01 8.95 -17.27
N PHE A 322 -6.20 8.47 -16.05
CA PHE A 322 -7.54 8.22 -15.50
C PHE A 322 -8.15 9.42 -14.76
N TRP A 323 -7.38 10.47 -14.48
CA TRP A 323 -7.88 11.61 -13.69
C TRP A 323 -7.45 12.98 -14.21
N TRP A 324 -6.28 13.05 -14.85
CA TRP A 324 -5.69 14.32 -15.28
C TRP A 324 -6.22 14.71 -16.65
N PRO A 325 -6.96 15.83 -16.78
CA PRO A 325 -7.56 16.19 -18.05
C PRO A 325 -6.52 16.43 -19.15
N ARG A 326 -6.84 16.01 -20.37
CA ARG A 326 -6.05 16.37 -21.57
C ARG A 326 -6.33 17.83 -21.94
N ASN A 327 -5.35 18.47 -22.58
CA ASN A 327 -5.52 19.81 -23.16
C ASN A 327 -6.50 19.78 -24.34
#